data_AF-A0A497IYJ7-F1
#
_entry.id   AF-A0A497IYJ7-F1
#
_cell.length_a   1.000
_cell.length_b   1.000
_cell.length_c   1.000
_cell.angle_alpha   90.00
_cell.angle_beta   90.00
_cell.angle_gamma   90.00
#
_symmetry.space_group_name_H-M   'P 1'
#
loop_
_entity.id
_entity.type
_entity.pdbx_description
1 polymer ?
#
loop_
_entity_poly.entity_id
_entity_poly.type
_entity_poly.pdbx_seq_one_letter_code
_entity_poly.pdbx_strand_id
1 'polypeptide(L)'
;MEEILKRLDRHDDKLAKLRENMNRGFALMERHISALGTRWGLITEEAFKEGLKGLLEKKFGLIVEKWEHFDQEGFVYGYPSQVEVDMAIKDGKIILVEIISHARASDIYTFKRKAEFYEKVTGKSPSRLLVITPYAEGKAKEASKKMNVEIYTGI
;
A
#
# COMPACT_ATOMS: atom_id res chain seq x y z
N MET A 1 -23.53 13.75 27.62
CA MET A 1 -23.15 12.32 27.54
C MET A 1 -23.95 11.59 26.47
N GLU A 2 -25.27 11.67 26.51
CA GLU A 2 -26.20 10.95 25.62
C GLU A 2 -26.07 11.32 24.12
N GLU A 3 -25.82 12.61 23.83
CA GLU A 3 -25.64 13.08 22.46
C GLU A 3 -24.31 12.64 21.83
N ILE A 4 -23.28 12.45 22.67
CA ILE A 4 -21.96 11.92 22.26
C ILE A 4 -22.10 10.43 21.93
N LEU A 5 -22.82 9.67 22.75
CA LEU A 5 -23.11 8.25 22.51
C LEU A 5 -23.90 8.06 21.21
N LYS A 6 -24.98 8.83 20.99
CA LYS A 6 -25.73 8.83 19.73
C LYS A 6 -24.91 9.23 18.50
N ARG A 7 -23.84 10.00 18.68
CA ARG A 7 -22.96 10.42 17.58
C ARG A 7 -21.91 9.34 17.27
N LEU A 8 -21.43 8.63 18.29
CA LEU A 8 -20.58 7.44 18.17
C LEU A 8 -21.33 6.29 17.48
N ASP A 9 -22.54 5.96 17.93
CA ASP A 9 -23.36 4.90 17.32
C ASP A 9 -23.60 5.16 15.82
N ARG A 10 -23.91 6.41 15.46
CA ARG A 10 -24.09 6.82 14.06
C ARG A 10 -22.79 6.77 13.24
N HIS A 11 -21.63 6.91 13.88
CA HIS A 11 -20.34 6.76 13.21
C HIS A 11 -20.00 5.29 13.02
N ASP A 12 -20.26 4.44 14.00
CA ASP A 12 -20.07 2.99 13.92
C ASP A 12 -20.97 2.37 12.85
N ASP A 13 -22.23 2.80 12.75
CA ASP A 13 -23.15 2.38 11.67
C ASP A 13 -22.66 2.79 10.28
N LYS A 14 -22.08 4.00 10.17
CA LYS A 14 -21.50 4.48 8.90
C LYS A 14 -20.23 3.71 8.53
N LEU A 15 -19.40 3.36 9.51
CA LEU A 15 -18.21 2.54 9.32
C LEU A 15 -18.58 1.11 8.93
N ALA A 16 -19.61 0.53 9.56
CA ALA A 16 -20.13 -0.79 9.21
C ALA A 16 -20.67 -0.82 7.78
N LYS A 17 -21.48 0.16 7.39
CA LYS A 17 -21.99 0.29 6.01
C LYS A 17 -20.89 0.53 4.99
N LEU A 18 -19.88 1.34 5.33
CA LEU A 18 -18.73 1.56 4.46
C LEU A 18 -17.96 0.24 4.25
N ARG A 19 -17.70 -0.50 5.33
CA ARG A 19 -17.04 -1.81 5.27
C ARG A 19 -17.84 -2.83 4.44
N GLU A 20 -19.15 -2.88 4.62
CA GLU A 20 -20.03 -3.76 3.84
C GLU A 20 -20.02 -3.39 2.36
N ASN A 21 -20.13 -2.11 2.04
CA ASN A 21 -20.09 -1.61 0.65
C ASN A 21 -18.73 -1.88 0.00
N MET A 22 -17.63 -1.72 0.74
CA MET A 22 -16.29 -2.06 0.27
C MET A 22 -16.17 -3.56 0.00
N ASN A 23 -16.59 -4.42 0.93
CA ASN A 23 -16.55 -5.87 0.75
C ASN A 23 -17.37 -6.32 -0.47
N ARG A 24 -18.55 -5.73 -0.69
CA ARG A 24 -19.38 -6.01 -1.88
C ARG A 24 -18.71 -5.51 -3.16
N GLY A 25 -18.10 -4.33 -3.14
CA GLY A 25 -17.33 -3.78 -4.26
C GLY A 25 -16.17 -4.69 -4.64
N PHE A 26 -15.39 -5.16 -3.65
CA PHE A 26 -14.27 -6.08 -3.88
C PHE A 26 -14.72 -7.44 -4.42
N ALA A 27 -15.81 -8.01 -3.90
CA ALA A 27 -16.35 -9.28 -4.41
C ALA A 27 -16.91 -9.17 -5.84
N LEU A 28 -17.51 -8.03 -6.19
CA LEU A 28 -17.96 -7.74 -7.57
C LEU A 28 -16.77 -7.58 -8.51
N MET A 29 -15.73 -6.87 -8.07
CA MET A 29 -14.47 -6.78 -8.80
C MET A 29 -13.89 -8.17 -9.04
N GLU A 30 -13.72 -8.99 -8.01
CA GLU A 30 -13.20 -10.37 -8.12
C GLU A 30 -13.93 -11.22 -9.18
N ARG A 31 -15.27 -11.17 -9.20
CA ARG A 31 -16.09 -11.91 -10.18
C ARG A 31 -15.95 -11.40 -11.61
N HIS A 32 -15.92 -10.09 -11.82
CA HIS A 32 -15.75 -9.51 -13.16
C HIS A 32 -14.31 -9.68 -13.68
N ILE A 33 -13.33 -9.70 -12.79
CA ILE A 33 -11.89 -9.81 -13.06
C ILE A 33 -11.50 -11.24 -13.47
N SER A 34 -12.13 -12.26 -12.86
CA SER A 34 -11.88 -13.68 -13.17
C SER A 34 -12.22 -14.07 -14.62
N ALA A 35 -12.97 -13.24 -15.34
CA ALA A 35 -13.39 -13.48 -16.72
C ALA A 35 -12.40 -12.95 -17.80
N LEU A 36 -11.36 -12.16 -17.44
CA LEU A 36 -10.59 -11.36 -18.40
C LEU A 36 -9.12 -11.79 -18.68
N GLY A 37 -8.58 -12.83 -18.03
CA GLY A 37 -7.28 -13.43 -18.39
C GLY A 37 -6.02 -12.56 -18.16
N THR A 38 -4.85 -13.09 -18.57
CA THR A 38 -3.49 -12.75 -18.06
C THR A 38 -2.91 -11.37 -18.38
N ARG A 39 -3.50 -10.58 -19.28
CA ARG A 39 -3.05 -9.20 -19.57
C ARG A 39 -3.61 -8.16 -18.58
N TRP A 40 -4.45 -8.59 -17.65
CA TRP A 40 -5.21 -7.75 -16.73
C TRP A 40 -4.47 -7.43 -15.42
N GLY A 41 -3.44 -8.19 -15.05
CA GLY A 41 -2.72 -7.98 -13.78
C GLY A 41 -2.20 -6.56 -13.60
N LEU A 42 -1.51 -6.02 -14.60
CA LEU A 42 -0.93 -4.67 -14.58
C LEU A 42 -1.99 -3.55 -14.68
N ILE A 43 -3.01 -3.73 -15.53
CA ILE A 43 -4.10 -2.74 -15.71
C ILE A 43 -4.96 -2.65 -14.44
N THR A 44 -5.17 -3.77 -13.72
CA THR A 44 -5.90 -3.81 -12.45
C THR A 44 -5.13 -3.12 -11.34
N GLU A 45 -3.83 -3.38 -11.28
CA GLU A 45 -2.97 -2.81 -10.26
C GLU A 45 -2.89 -1.30 -10.39
N GLU A 46 -2.73 -0.78 -11.61
CA GLU A 46 -2.75 0.65 -11.88
C GLU A 46 -4.11 1.29 -11.54
N ALA A 47 -5.22 0.65 -11.94
CA ALA A 47 -6.56 1.13 -11.58
C ALA A 47 -6.80 1.09 -10.06
N PHE A 48 -6.25 0.10 -9.36
CA PHE A 48 -6.31 0.01 -7.90
C PHE A 48 -5.46 1.10 -7.23
N LYS A 49 -4.24 1.34 -7.72
CA LYS A 49 -3.35 2.43 -7.28
C LYS A 49 -4.03 3.78 -7.44
N GLU A 50 -4.55 4.09 -8.62
CA GLU A 50 -5.24 5.34 -8.91
C GLU A 50 -6.56 5.48 -8.12
N GLY A 51 -7.29 4.37 -7.92
CA GLY A 51 -8.48 4.35 -7.08
C GLY A 51 -8.17 4.66 -5.61
N LEU A 52 -7.13 4.02 -5.06
CA LEU A 52 -6.67 4.25 -3.68
C LEU A 52 -6.15 5.68 -3.51
N LYS A 53 -5.32 6.16 -4.44
CA LYS A 53 -4.84 7.54 -4.48
C LYS A 53 -6.00 8.52 -4.50
N GLY A 54 -6.92 8.37 -5.45
CA GLY A 54 -8.09 9.24 -5.58
C GLY A 54 -8.96 9.26 -4.33
N LEU A 55 -9.12 8.13 -3.64
CA LEU A 55 -9.81 8.07 -2.35
C LEU A 55 -9.07 8.86 -1.27
N LEU A 56 -7.77 8.61 -1.09
CA LEU A 56 -6.95 9.26 -0.07
C LEU A 56 -6.87 10.78 -0.27
N GLU A 57 -6.67 11.23 -1.51
CA GLU A 57 -6.61 12.65 -1.84
C GLU A 57 -7.99 13.31 -1.71
N LYS A 58 -9.02 12.79 -2.38
CA LYS A 58 -10.33 13.48 -2.47
C LYS A 58 -11.15 13.37 -1.20
N LYS A 59 -11.04 12.26 -0.45
CA LYS A 59 -11.84 12.04 0.77
C LYS A 59 -11.14 12.52 2.03
N PHE A 60 -9.82 12.39 2.10
CA PHE A 60 -9.05 12.64 3.30
C PHE A 60 -8.07 13.81 3.17
N GLY A 61 -7.90 14.39 1.97
CA GLY A 61 -7.03 15.55 1.75
C GLY A 61 -5.54 15.23 1.90
N LEU A 62 -5.16 13.95 1.83
CA LEU A 62 -3.77 13.51 1.96
C LEU A 62 -3.01 13.77 0.67
N ILE A 63 -1.71 14.02 0.77
CA ILE A 63 -0.84 14.08 -0.41
C ILE A 63 -0.32 12.68 -0.70
N VAL A 64 -0.58 12.18 -1.90
CA VAL A 64 -0.18 10.85 -2.33
C VAL A 64 0.56 10.96 -3.66
N GLU A 65 1.86 10.65 -3.65
CA GLU A 65 2.70 10.73 -4.84
C GLU A 65 3.36 9.39 -5.12
N LYS A 66 3.52 9.04 -6.41
CA LYS A 66 4.51 8.03 -6.80
C LYS A 66 5.89 8.62 -6.56
N TRP A 67 6.77 7.86 -5.93
CA TRP A 67 8.14 8.32 -5.71
C TRP A 67 9.10 7.53 -6.59
N GLU A 68 9.96 8.23 -7.31
CA GLU A 68 10.97 7.62 -8.17
C GLU A 68 12.28 8.39 -8.07
N HIS A 69 13.40 7.67 -8.08
CA HIS A 69 14.73 8.27 -8.11
C HIS A 69 15.75 7.30 -8.73
N PHE A 70 16.69 7.83 -9.52
CA PHE A 70 17.76 7.03 -10.08
C PHE A 70 18.87 6.80 -9.04
N ASP A 71 19.17 5.54 -8.75
CA ASP A 71 20.21 5.13 -7.81
C ASP A 71 21.52 4.90 -8.59
N GLN A 72 22.38 5.91 -8.62
CA GLN A 72 23.66 5.83 -9.34
C GLN A 72 24.66 4.88 -8.69
N GLU A 73 24.57 4.65 -7.37
CA GLU A 73 25.51 3.83 -6.62
C GLU A 73 25.11 2.35 -6.61
N GLY A 74 23.88 2.03 -7.03
CA GLY A 74 23.32 0.70 -6.91
C GLY A 74 23.07 0.30 -5.46
N PHE A 75 22.74 1.24 -4.60
CA PHE A 75 22.37 0.99 -3.22
C PHE A 75 21.23 -0.03 -3.11
N VAL A 76 20.13 0.08 -3.86
CA VAL A 76 18.98 -0.81 -3.66
C VAL A 76 19.23 -2.20 -4.27
N TYR A 77 19.65 -2.25 -5.53
CA TYR A 77 19.72 -3.49 -6.32
C TYR A 77 21.13 -4.02 -6.58
N GLY A 78 22.17 -3.33 -6.12
CA GLY A 78 23.57 -3.68 -6.35
C GLY A 78 24.14 -3.19 -7.69
N TYR A 79 23.38 -2.43 -8.48
CA TYR A 79 23.82 -1.81 -9.73
C TYR A 79 23.00 -0.55 -10.05
N PRO A 80 23.52 0.39 -10.86
CA PRO A 80 22.82 1.63 -11.18
C PRO A 80 21.46 1.39 -11.83
N SER A 81 20.38 1.91 -11.24
CA SER A 81 19.02 1.58 -11.67
C SER A 81 17.98 2.58 -11.16
N GLN A 82 16.82 2.60 -11.82
CA GLN A 82 15.66 3.36 -11.35
C GLN A 82 15.05 2.67 -10.13
N VAL A 83 14.83 3.42 -9.06
CA VAL A 83 14.14 2.96 -7.86
C VAL A 83 12.78 3.66 -7.79
N GLU A 84 11.72 2.87 -7.64
CA GLU A 84 10.35 3.37 -7.56
C GLU A 84 9.69 2.83 -6.31
N VAL A 85 8.87 3.65 -5.66
CA VAL A 85 7.93 3.27 -4.61
C VAL A 85 6.54 3.69 -5.09
N ASP A 86 5.60 2.75 -5.07
CA ASP A 86 4.27 2.97 -5.65
C ASP A 86 3.58 4.21 -5.08
N MET A 87 3.63 4.39 -3.75
CA MET A 87 2.98 5.51 -3.09
C MET A 87 3.79 5.99 -1.88
N ALA A 88 4.06 7.29 -1.82
CA ALA A 88 4.49 8.03 -0.65
C ALA A 88 3.33 8.91 -0.18
N ILE A 89 2.73 8.54 0.95
CA ILE A 89 1.62 9.26 1.57
C ILE A 89 2.19 10.22 2.61
N LYS A 90 1.86 11.51 2.49
CA LYS A 90 2.30 12.57 3.41
C LYS A 90 1.12 13.10 4.21
N ASP A 91 1.17 12.89 5.53
CA ASP A 91 0.16 13.33 6.50
C ASP A 91 0.85 13.81 7.80
N GLY A 92 1.73 14.81 7.68
CA GLY A 92 2.65 15.22 8.76
C GLY A 92 3.75 14.19 9.09
N LYS A 93 3.54 12.92 8.73
CA LYS A 93 4.51 11.82 8.66
C LYS A 93 4.51 11.23 7.26
N ILE A 94 5.53 10.43 6.96
CA ILE A 94 5.66 9.74 5.67
C ILE A 94 5.31 8.27 5.87
N ILE A 95 4.44 7.75 5.00
CA ILE A 95 4.14 6.33 4.88
C ILE A 95 4.51 5.91 3.46
N LEU A 96 5.36 4.91 3.31
CA LEU A 96 5.63 4.29 2.02
C LEU A 96 4.77 3.05 1.85
N VAL A 97 4.25 2.84 0.64
CA VAL A 97 3.41 1.70 0.29
C VAL A 97 3.95 1.05 -0.98
N GLU A 98 4.01 -0.29 -0.97
CA GLU A 98 4.19 -1.14 -2.15
C GLU A 98 2.95 -2.02 -2.33
N ILE A 99 2.48 -2.15 -3.56
CA ILE A 99 1.40 -3.04 -3.95
C ILE A 99 2.03 -4.14 -4.79
N ILE A 100 2.01 -5.37 -4.28
CA ILE A 100 2.63 -6.52 -4.95
C ILE A 100 1.61 -7.63 -5.09
N SER A 101 1.59 -8.29 -6.25
CA SER A 101 0.64 -9.38 -6.54
C SER A 101 0.87 -10.65 -5.71
N HIS A 102 2.10 -10.85 -5.21
CA HIS A 102 2.47 -11.98 -4.38
C HIS A 102 3.74 -11.64 -3.59
N ALA A 103 3.64 -11.61 -2.26
CA ALA A 103 4.75 -11.21 -1.40
C ALA A 103 5.65 -12.39 -1.02
N ARG A 104 6.92 -12.29 -1.41
CA ARG A 104 8.03 -13.15 -0.97
C ARG A 104 8.90 -12.40 0.03
N ALA A 105 9.77 -13.14 0.71
CA ALA A 105 10.74 -12.53 1.62
C ALA A 105 11.61 -11.48 0.91
N SER A 106 12.10 -11.79 -0.30
CA SER A 106 12.93 -10.89 -1.12
C SER A 106 12.26 -9.54 -1.42
N ASP A 107 10.92 -9.52 -1.56
CA ASP A 107 10.18 -8.30 -1.83
C ASP A 107 10.17 -7.39 -0.59
N ILE A 108 10.07 -7.98 0.60
CA ILE A 108 10.17 -7.26 1.87
C ILE A 108 11.58 -6.68 2.06
N TYR A 109 12.63 -7.47 1.79
CA TYR A 109 14.02 -6.99 1.83
C TYR A 109 14.23 -5.83 0.86
N THR A 110 13.76 -5.99 -0.38
CA THR A 110 13.86 -4.95 -1.42
C THR A 110 13.12 -3.68 -0.99
N PHE A 111 11.90 -3.79 -0.49
CA PHE A 111 11.13 -2.63 -0.06
C PHE A 111 11.79 -1.91 1.11
N LYS A 112 12.38 -2.64 2.07
CA LYS A 112 13.16 -2.04 3.15
C LYS A 112 14.35 -1.24 2.62
N ARG A 113 15.07 -1.78 1.62
CA ARG A 113 16.18 -1.07 0.94
C ARG A 113 15.70 0.18 0.20
N LYS A 114 14.55 0.11 -0.49
CA LYS A 114 13.93 1.27 -1.12
C LYS A 114 13.60 2.37 -0.10
N ALA A 115 13.09 2.00 1.08
CA ALA A 115 12.79 2.94 2.14
C ALA A 115 14.04 3.63 2.73
N GLU A 116 15.13 2.88 2.91
CA GLU A 116 16.43 3.43 3.33
C GLU A 116 16.99 4.38 2.26
N PHE A 117 16.83 4.03 0.98
CA PHE A 117 17.22 4.89 -0.13
C PHE A 117 16.38 6.16 -0.20
N TYR A 118 15.06 6.06 -0.01
CA TYR A 118 14.16 7.21 0.12
C TYR A 118 14.65 8.17 1.20
N GLU A 119 14.99 7.65 2.39
CA GLU A 119 15.50 8.45 3.49
C GLU A 119 16.84 9.11 3.14
N LYS A 120 17.76 8.38 2.52
CA LYS A 120 19.06 8.91 2.05
C LYS A 120 18.89 10.07 1.07
N VAL A 121 17.95 9.95 0.12
CA VAL A 121 17.70 10.94 -0.93
C VAL A 121 16.95 12.17 -0.38
N THR A 122 15.93 11.94 0.44
CA THR A 122 15.01 13.02 0.86
C THR A 122 15.36 13.64 2.20
N GLY A 123 16.24 13.01 2.98
CA GLY A 123 16.53 13.38 4.37
C GLY A 123 15.37 13.15 5.33
N LYS A 124 14.32 12.42 4.91
CA LYS A 124 13.12 12.19 5.72
C LYS A 124 12.86 10.70 5.88
N SER A 125 12.86 10.22 7.12
CA SER A 125 12.61 8.81 7.43
C SER A 125 11.12 8.47 7.31
N PRO A 126 10.73 7.44 6.55
CA PRO A 126 9.38 6.89 6.58
C PRO A 126 9.02 6.39 7.98
N SER A 127 7.86 6.80 8.48
CA SER A 127 7.36 6.37 9.80
C SER A 127 6.78 4.97 9.79
N ARG A 128 6.27 4.53 8.63
CA ARG A 128 5.65 3.21 8.42
C ARG A 128 5.93 2.74 7.00
N LEU A 129 6.08 1.42 6.84
CA LEU A 129 6.29 0.73 5.57
C LEU A 129 5.17 -0.28 5.39
N LEU A 130 4.38 -0.13 4.34
CA LEU A 130 3.20 -0.95 4.08
C LEU A 130 3.37 -1.74 2.78
N VAL A 131 3.02 -3.02 2.84
CA VAL A 131 2.89 -3.89 1.67
C VAL A 131 1.43 -4.33 1.57
N ILE A 132 0.80 -4.06 0.44
CA ILE A 132 -0.55 -4.52 0.11
C ILE A 132 -0.40 -5.64 -0.92
N THR A 133 -0.94 -6.81 -0.60
CA THR A 133 -0.83 -7.99 -1.46
C THR A 133 -2.04 -8.90 -1.31
N PRO A 134 -2.53 -9.59 -2.34
CA PRO A 134 -3.57 -10.61 -2.14
C PRO A 134 -3.02 -11.83 -1.38
N TYR A 135 -1.71 -12.10 -1.44
CA TYR A 135 -1.10 -13.26 -0.79
C TYR A 135 0.33 -12.96 -0.31
N ALA A 136 0.70 -13.51 0.85
CA ALA A 136 2.06 -13.44 1.37
C ALA A 136 2.55 -14.81 1.87
N GLU A 137 3.73 -15.22 1.40
CA GLU A 137 4.39 -16.45 1.86
C GLU A 137 4.74 -16.37 3.36
N GLY A 138 4.83 -17.52 4.04
CA GLY A 138 5.21 -17.57 5.46
C GLY A 138 6.54 -16.85 5.74
N LYS A 139 7.55 -17.03 4.87
CA LYS A 139 8.84 -16.34 4.98
C LYS A 139 8.72 -14.82 4.79
N ALA A 140 7.78 -14.35 3.97
CA ALA A 140 7.51 -12.92 3.81
C ALA A 140 6.92 -12.33 5.10
N LYS A 141 5.94 -13.03 5.70
CA LYS A 141 5.34 -12.65 7.00
C LYS A 141 6.38 -12.66 8.14
N GLU A 142 7.36 -13.56 8.12
CA GLU A 142 8.48 -13.56 9.07
C GLU A 142 9.45 -12.40 8.84
N ALA A 143 9.84 -12.16 7.58
CA ALA A 143 10.75 -11.07 7.22
C ALA A 143 10.12 -9.71 7.58
N SER A 144 8.83 -9.53 7.33
CA SER A 144 8.14 -8.27 7.58
C SER A 144 8.15 -7.87 9.06
N LYS A 145 7.93 -8.84 9.96
CA LYS A 145 8.07 -8.64 11.42
C LYS A 145 9.47 -8.20 11.81
N LYS A 146 10.50 -8.85 11.25
CA LYS A 146 11.91 -8.52 11.54
C LYS A 146 12.32 -7.14 11.02
N MET A 147 11.69 -6.70 9.94
CA MET A 147 12.03 -5.45 9.23
C MET A 147 11.10 -4.27 9.53
N ASN A 148 10.13 -4.47 10.43
CA ASN A 148 9.08 -3.49 10.74
C ASN A 148 8.33 -3.03 9.48
N VAL A 149 7.95 -4.00 8.63
CA VAL A 149 7.10 -3.81 7.45
C VAL A 149 5.74 -4.43 7.75
N GLU A 150 4.68 -3.65 7.53
CA GLU A 150 3.31 -4.07 7.72
C GLU A 150 2.80 -4.72 6.44
N ILE A 151 2.21 -5.91 6.54
CA ILE A 151 1.59 -6.61 5.40
C ILE A 151 0.08 -6.60 5.58
N TYR A 152 -0.63 -6.03 4.61
CA TYR A 152 -2.07 -6.14 4.44
C TYR A 152 -2.34 -7.20 3.36
N THR A 153 -2.92 -8.32 3.77
CA THR A 153 -3.18 -9.48 2.91
C THR A 153 -4.63 -9.95 3.00
N GLY A 154 -5.16 -10.50 1.91
CA GLY A 154 -6.49 -11.10 1.85
C GLY A 154 -6.56 -12.50 2.48
N ILE A 155 -5.40 -13.15 2.67
CA ILE A 155 -5.24 -14.54 3.17
C ILE A 155 -4.03 -14.67 4.12
#